data_AF-A0A822CPU1-F1
#
_entry.id   AF-A0A822CPU1-F1
#
_cell.length_a   1.000
_cell.length_b   1.000
_cell.length_c   1.000
_cell.angle_alpha   90.00
_cell.angle_beta   90.00
_cell.angle_gamma   90.00
#
_symmetry.space_group_name_H-M   'P 1'
#
loop_
_entity.id
_entity.type
_entity.pdbx_description
1 polymer ?
#
loop_
_entity_poly.entity_id
_entity_poly.type
_entity_poly.pdbx_seq_one_letter_code
_entity_poly.pdbx_strand_id
1 'polypeptide(L)' 'QFIFAVIAVQLFKGKFYRCTDLSKLTPEECKGKFFDFGTGKNKPIRQDRMWEPYDFTYDNVPKAMLTLFTVQTGEGWPT' A
#
# COMPACT_ATOMS: atom_id res chain seq x y z
N GLN A 1 21.16 2.05 9.14
CA GLN A 1 19.80 1.47 9.08
C GLN A 1 18.85 2.08 10.12
N PHE A 2 19.14 1.97 11.43
CA PHE A 2 18.21 2.39 12.48
C PHE A 2 17.78 3.87 12.41
N ILE A 3 18.73 4.81 12.26
CA ILE A 3 18.41 6.25 12.17
C ILE A 3 17.48 6.54 10.97
N PHE A 4 17.77 5.96 9.81
CA PHE A 4 16.91 6.08 8.63
C PHE A 4 15.52 5.48 8.86
N ALA A 5 15.42 4.34 9.56
CA ALA A 5 14.14 3.74 9.90
C ALA A 5 13.32 4.67 10.81
N VAL A 6 13.93 5.29 11.82
CA VAL A 6 13.24 6.26 12.70
C VAL A 6 12.77 7.48 11.91
N ILE A 7 13.63 8.06 11.06
CA ILE A 7 13.27 9.20 10.21
C ILE A 7 12.10 8.83 9.28
N ALA A 8 12.17 7.66 8.64
CA ALA A 8 11.15 7.20 7.72
C ALA A 8 9.79 7.00 8.43
N VAL A 9 9.79 6.44 9.65
CA VAL A 9 8.58 6.36 10.47
C VAL A 9 8.00 7.75 10.75
N GLN A 10 8.80 8.74 11.09
CA GLN A 10 8.29 10.10 11.34
C GLN A 10 7.68 10.76 10.10
N LEU A 11 8.24 10.50 8.92
CA LEU A 11 7.78 11.11 7.67
C LEU A 11 6.58 10.39 7.03
N PHE A 12 6.52 9.06 7.17
CA PHE A 12 5.68 8.19 6.34
C PHE A 12 4.74 7.28 7.10
N LYS A 13 4.74 7.29 8.43
CA LYS A 13 3.77 6.54 9.24
C LYS A 13 2.35 6.87 8.83
N GLY A 14 1.54 5.84 8.59
CA GLY A 14 0.13 5.99 8.20
C GLY A 14 -0.11 6.41 6.75
N LYS A 15 0.94 6.63 5.94
CA LYS A 15 0.78 7.11 4.55
C LYS A 15 0.74 5.98 3.50
N PHE A 16 1.22 4.79 3.86
CA PHE A 16 1.36 3.65 2.93
C PHE A 16 0.13 2.75 3.00
N TYR A 17 -1.01 3.33 2.63
CA TYR A 17 -2.30 2.62 2.50
C TYR A 17 -2.91 2.90 1.13
N ARG A 18 -3.74 1.98 0.67
CA ARG A 18 -4.49 2.12 -0.58
C ARG A 18 -5.89 1.55 -0.46
N CYS A 19 -6.76 2.01 -1.35
CA CYS A 19 -8.01 1.32 -1.61
C CYS A 19 -7.79 0.23 -2.67
N THR A 20 -8.56 -0.86 -2.61
CA THR A 20 -8.62 -1.86 -3.69
C THR A 20 -9.15 -1.26 -5.01
N ASP A 21 -9.92 -0.17 -4.93
CA ASP A 21 -10.37 0.65 -6.06
C ASP A 21 -9.44 1.86 -6.24
N LEU A 22 -8.61 1.85 -7.30
CA LEU A 22 -7.62 2.90 -7.60
C LEU A 22 -8.23 4.28 -7.85
N SER A 23 -9.55 4.37 -8.08
CA SER A 23 -10.23 5.66 -8.22
C SER A 23 -10.42 6.38 -6.88
N LYS A 24 -10.20 5.70 -5.75
CA LYS A 24 -10.39 6.22 -4.39
C LYS A 24 -9.07 6.37 -3.66
N LEU A 25 -8.80 7.59 -3.20
CA LEU A 25 -7.53 7.97 -2.56
C LEU A 25 -7.64 8.12 -1.03
N THR A 26 -8.85 8.17 -0.48
CA THR A 26 -9.09 8.40 0.95
C THR A 26 -9.88 7.25 1.57
N PRO A 27 -9.64 6.95 2.87
CA PRO A 27 -10.36 5.89 3.57
C PRO A 27 -11.86 6.18 3.71
N GLU A 28 -12.26 7.45 3.72
CA GLU A 28 -13.67 7.86 3.77
C GLU A 28 -14.42 7.48 2.49
N GLU A 29 -13.76 7.61 1.34
CA GLU A 29 -14.31 7.27 0.04
C GLU A 29 -14.19 5.78 -0.32
N CYS A 30 -13.26 5.06 0.32
CA CYS A 30 -13.03 3.64 0.12
C CYS A 30 -14.08 2.76 0.82
N LYS A 31 -15.36 2.98 0.49
CA LYS A 31 -16.52 2.26 1.07
C LYS A 31 -17.46 1.77 -0.03
N GLY A 32 -18.17 0.67 0.27
CA GLY A 32 -19.12 0.06 -0.66
C GLY A 32 -18.47 -0.89 -1.65
N LYS A 33 -19.03 -1.00 -2.85
CA LYS A 33 -18.63 -1.96 -3.89
C LYS A 33 -18.18 -1.24 -5.16
N PHE A 34 -17.26 -1.85 -5.89
CA PHE A 34 -16.81 -1.40 -7.21
C PHE A 34 -16.83 -2.56 -8.21
N PHE A 35 -16.68 -2.24 -9.50
CA PHE A 35 -16.60 -3.23 -10.56
C PHE A 35 -15.16 -3.37 -11.03
N ASP A 36 -14.62 -4.58 -10.92
CA ASP A 36 -13.32 -4.96 -11.48
C ASP A 36 -13.50 -5.39 -12.94
N PHE A 37 -12.87 -4.66 -13.85
CA PHE A 37 -12.84 -4.91 -15.30
C PHE A 37 -11.51 -5.56 -15.73
N GLY A 38 -10.93 -6.42 -14.89
CA GLY A 38 -9.66 -7.09 -15.14
C GLY A 38 -9.52 -7.64 -16.57
N THR A 39 -8.31 -7.51 -17.12
CA THR A 39 -7.95 -7.91 -18.49
C THR A 39 -8.31 -9.37 -18.75
N GLY A 40 -9.23 -9.61 -19.68
CA GLY A 40 -9.65 -10.95 -20.11
C GLY A 40 -10.94 -11.49 -19.47
N LYS A 41 -11.60 -10.74 -18.58
CA LYS A 41 -12.92 -11.12 -18.04
C LYS A 41 -14.04 -10.57 -18.94
N ASN A 42 -14.84 -11.46 -19.55
CA ASN A 42 -16.00 -11.07 -20.38
C ASN A 42 -17.12 -10.35 -19.60
N LYS A 43 -17.08 -10.35 -18.25
CA LYS A 43 -18.06 -9.69 -17.39
C LYS A 43 -17.36 -9.01 -16.22
N PRO A 44 -17.77 -7.79 -15.84
CA PRO A 44 -17.23 -7.12 -14.66
C PRO A 44 -17.62 -7.88 -13.39
N ILE A 45 -16.67 -8.07 -12.49
CA ILE A 45 -16.92 -8.71 -11.20
C ILE A 45 -17.15 -7.61 -10.17
N ARG A 46 -18.24 -7.72 -9.40
CA ARG A 46 -18.50 -6.83 -8.29
C ARG A 46 -17.62 -7.23 -7.10
N GLN A 47 -16.77 -6.33 -6.63
CA GLN A 47 -15.91 -6.54 -5.47
C GLN A 47 -16.18 -5.49 -4.38
N ASP A 48 -15.91 -5.85 -3.13
CA ASP A 48 -15.96 -4.92 -2.00
C ASP A 48 -14.71 -4.04 -1.97
N ARG A 49 -14.89 -2.74 -1.69
CA ARG A 49 -13.77 -1.82 -1.45
C ARG A 49 -13.15 -2.12 -0.10
N MET A 50 -11.84 -2.28 -0.07
CA MET A 50 -11.08 -2.49 1.16
C MET A 50 -9.95 -1.46 1.22
N TRP A 51 -9.77 -0.87 2.41
CA TRP A 51 -8.64 0.01 2.71
C TRP A 51 -7.54 -0.85 3.34
N GLU A 52 -6.49 -1.11 2.57
CA GLU A 52 -5.44 -2.05 2.93
C GLU A 52 -4.06 -1.35 2.96
N PRO A 53 -3.17 -1.75 3.89
CA PRO A 53 -1.78 -1.30 3.86
C PRO A 53 -1.05 -1.94 2.67
N TYR A 54 -0.02 -1.27 2.16
CA TYR A 54 0.95 -1.93 1.28
C TYR A 54 1.74 -3.01 2.05
N ASP A 55 2.37 -3.94 1.33
CA ASP A 55 3.21 -4.98 1.94
C ASP A 55 4.41 -4.36 2.68
N PHE A 56 5.00 -3.31 2.10
CA PHE A 56 6.09 -2.53 2.67
C PHE A 56 5.58 -1.18 3.18
N THR A 57 5.73 -0.95 4.49
CA THR A 57 5.23 0.26 5.17
C THR A 57 6.26 0.81 6.16
N TYR A 58 5.99 2.03 6.64
CA TYR A 58 6.83 2.75 7.61
C TYR A 58 6.07 3.04 8.92
N ASP A 59 5.11 2.19 9.30
CA ASP A 59 4.26 2.47 10.48
C ASP A 59 4.98 2.29 11.82
N ASN A 60 6.02 1.45 11.84
CA ASN A 60 6.85 1.19 13.01
C ASN A 60 8.29 0.85 12.58
N VAL A 61 9.22 0.89 13.54
CA VAL A 61 10.66 0.74 13.29
C VAL A 61 11.01 -0.63 12.67
N PRO A 62 10.49 -1.78 13.15
CA PRO A 62 10.75 -3.07 12.50
C PRO A 62 10.32 -3.12 11.04
N LYS A 63 9.10 -2.67 10.70
CA LYS A 63 8.63 -2.63 9.31
C LYS A 63 9.44 -1.70 8.44
N ALA A 64 9.80 -0.51 8.96
CA ALA A 64 10.66 0.44 8.26
C ALA A 64 12.04 -0.15 7.94
N MET A 65 12.62 -0.93 8.85
CA MET A 65 13.90 -1.61 8.59
C MET A 65 13.79 -2.66 7.47
N LEU A 66 12.70 -3.44 7.44
CA LEU A 66 12.46 -4.40 6.36
C LEU A 66 12.29 -3.71 5.00
N THR A 67 11.50 -2.63 4.95
CA THR A 67 11.32 -1.84 3.73
C THR A 67 12.64 -1.20 3.26
N LEU A 68 13.46 -0.68 4.18
CA LEU A 68 14.76 -0.12 3.82
C LEU A 68 15.73 -1.19 3.31
N PHE A 69 15.62 -2.42 3.81
CA PHE A 69 16.43 -3.54 3.32
C PHE A 69 16.08 -3.89 1.87
N THR A 70 14.79 -4.02 1.52
CA THR A 70 14.37 -4.36 0.14
C THR A 70 14.74 -3.27 -0.87
N VAL A 71 14.62 -1.99 -0.49
CA VAL A 71 15.06 -0.87 -1.33
C VAL A 71 16.58 -0.88 -1.57
N GLN A 72 17.37 -1.32 -0.59
CA GLN A 72 18.84 -1.39 -0.73
C GLN A 72 19.32 -2.59 -1.54
N THR A 73 18.63 -3.73 -1.45
CA THR A 73 18.93 -4.91 -2.28
C THR A 73 18.38 -4.77 -3.70
N GLY A 74 17.44 -3.84 -3.91
CA GLY A 74 16.76 -3.64 -5.20
C GLY A 74 15.70 -4.72 -5.50
N GLU A 75 15.42 -5.60 -4.54
CA GLU A 75 14.40 -6.64 -4.69
C GLU A 75 13.02 -6.04 -4.45
N GLY A 76 12.26 -5.82 -5.53
CA GLY A 76 10.93 -5.22 -5.46
C GLY A 76 10.92 -3.69 -5.43
N TRP A 77 12.00 -3.03 -5.86
CA TRP A 77 12.03 -1.58 -6.07
C TRP A 77 12.52 -1.26 -7.50
N PRO A 78 11.78 -0.46 -8.31
CA PRO A 78 10.52 0.22 -8.02
C PRO A 78 9.30 -0.68 -8.35
N THR A 79 8.36 -0.79 -7.41
CA THR A 79 7.02 -1.35 -7.60
C THR A 79 5.96 -0.28 -7.60
#